data_AF-A0AAW5QGM2-F1
#
_entry.id   AF-A0AAW5QGM2-F1
#
_cell.length_a   1.000
_cell.length_b   1.000
_cell.length_c   1.000
_cell.angle_alpha   90.00
_cell.angle_beta   90.00
_cell.angle_gamma   90.00
#
_symmetry.space_group_name_H-M   'P 1'
#
loop_
_entity.id
_entity.type
_entity.pdbx_description
1 polymer ?
#
loop_
_entity_poly.entity_id
_entity_poly.type
_entity_poly.pdbx_seq_one_letter_code
_entity_poly.pdbx_strand_id
1 'polypeptide(L)'
;MLRRVEVEQHGRLFQACLLGVGQGVVDSTVDTGRADLHPVKRALTTGTYLAVAVFGTEADRDFVRKSVRKIHARITSSPGAEVRYSANSPALQLWVAVCLLEYFIDQHEFLYGLLTEEQYARAPFATARPSRRR
;
A
#
# COMPACT_ATOMS: atom_id res chain seq x y z
N MET A 1 3.02 2.70 -21.05
CA MET A 1 1.96 1.74 -21.45
C MET A 1 1.73 0.78 -20.28
N LEU A 2 0.97 1.21 -19.28
CA LEU A 2 0.56 0.34 -18.18
C LEU A 2 -0.46 -0.64 -18.76
N ARG A 3 -0.08 -1.92 -18.93
CA ARG A 3 -1.05 -2.97 -19.25
C ARG A 3 -2.09 -2.96 -18.13
N ARG A 4 -3.38 -3.02 -18.50
CA ARG A 4 -4.47 -3.26 -17.55
C ARG A 4 -4.05 -4.40 -16.65
N VAL A 5 -4.00 -4.15 -15.35
CA VAL A 5 -3.95 -5.24 -14.37
C VAL A 5 -5.34 -5.88 -14.45
N GLU A 6 -5.48 -6.93 -15.26
CA GLU A 6 -6.63 -7.81 -15.19
C GLU A 6 -6.48 -8.63 -13.90
N VAL A 7 -7.11 -8.16 -12.83
CA VAL A 7 -7.17 -8.87 -11.56
C VAL A 7 -8.22 -9.97 -11.70
N GLU A 8 -7.77 -11.21 -11.82
CA GLU A 8 -8.61 -12.39 -11.91
C GLU A 8 -9.29 -12.66 -10.55
N GLN A 9 -10.58 -12.31 -10.50
CA GLN A 9 -11.75 -12.63 -9.65
C GLN A 9 -11.66 -13.36 -8.27
N HIS A 10 -10.52 -13.86 -7.77
CA HIS A 10 -10.49 -14.58 -6.47
C HIS A 10 -9.26 -14.33 -5.57
N GLY A 11 -8.27 -13.54 -6.03
CA GLY A 11 -7.08 -13.22 -5.22
C GLY A 11 -7.25 -11.92 -4.42
N ARG A 12 -7.27 -11.99 -3.08
CA ARG A 12 -7.14 -10.78 -2.24
C ARG A 12 -5.83 -10.08 -2.57
N LEU A 13 -5.86 -8.76 -2.77
CA LEU A 13 -4.65 -7.99 -3.11
C LEU A 13 -3.67 -8.00 -1.95
N PHE A 14 -2.50 -8.61 -2.14
CA PHE A 14 -1.42 -8.58 -1.15
C PHE A 14 -0.25 -7.73 -1.68
N GLN A 15 0.11 -6.70 -0.92
CA GLN A 15 1.10 -5.70 -1.34
C GLN A 15 2.44 -6.33 -1.76
N ALA A 16 2.89 -7.37 -1.06
CA ALA A 16 4.18 -8.02 -1.31
C ALA A 16 4.15 -9.06 -2.45
N CYS A 17 2.98 -9.35 -3.05
CA CYS A 17 2.91 -10.19 -4.25
C CYS A 17 3.45 -9.47 -5.50
N LEU A 18 3.55 -8.14 -5.49
CA LEU A 18 4.25 -7.42 -6.55
C LEU A 18 5.75 -7.54 -6.32
N LEU A 19 6.47 -8.14 -7.28
CA LEU A 19 7.88 -8.50 -7.14
C LEU A 19 8.76 -7.35 -6.64
N GLY A 20 8.59 -6.14 -7.16
CA GLY A 20 9.36 -4.96 -6.70
C GLY A 20 9.10 -4.56 -5.25
N VAL A 21 7.90 -4.83 -4.71
CA VAL A 21 7.56 -4.57 -3.30
C VAL A 21 8.07 -5.70 -2.42
N GLY A 22 7.82 -6.95 -2.81
CA GLY A 22 8.30 -8.14 -2.09
C GLY A 22 9.82 -8.15 -1.96
N GLN A 23 10.53 -7.90 -3.05
CA GLN A 23 12.00 -7.81 -3.05
C GLN A 23 12.48 -6.67 -2.16
N GLY A 24 11.82 -5.50 -2.21
CA GLY A 24 12.16 -4.37 -1.35
C GLY A 24 11.95 -4.63 0.15
N VAL A 25 11.11 -5.59 0.53
CA VAL A 25 11.00 -6.05 1.93
C VAL A 25 12.15 -6.97 2.29
N VAL A 26 12.41 -8.00 1.49
CA VAL A 26 13.41 -9.04 1.77
C VAL A 26 14.83 -8.48 1.78
N ASP A 27 15.16 -7.62 0.82
CA ASP A 27 16.51 -7.05 0.65
C ASP A 27 16.73 -5.80 1.51
N SER A 28 15.74 -5.36 2.29
CA SER A 28 15.86 -4.13 3.05
C SER A 28 16.99 -4.23 4.08
N THR A 29 17.93 -3.29 4.02
CA THR A 29 18.99 -3.12 5.03
C THR A 29 18.47 -2.45 6.31
N VAL A 30 17.21 -2.00 6.32
CA VAL A 30 16.57 -1.38 7.47
C VAL A 30 15.78 -2.45 8.24
N ASP A 31 16.51 -3.28 8.98
CA ASP A 31 15.98 -4.44 9.72
C ASP A 31 14.75 -4.08 10.56
N THR A 32 14.87 -3.04 11.39
CA THR A 32 13.79 -2.58 12.28
C THR A 32 12.51 -2.11 11.58
N GLY A 33 12.55 -1.93 10.25
CA GLY A 33 11.42 -1.52 9.42
C GLY A 33 10.84 -2.63 8.53
N ARG A 34 11.44 -3.82 8.55
CA ARG A 34 11.05 -4.97 7.73
C ARG A 34 9.72 -5.58 8.19
N ALA A 35 8.83 -5.79 7.22
CA ALA A 35 7.48 -6.28 7.49
C ALA A 35 7.44 -7.78 7.83
N ASP A 36 8.35 -8.56 7.27
CA ASP A 36 8.49 -9.99 7.53
C ASP A 36 9.10 -10.28 8.92
N LEU A 37 9.96 -9.40 9.42
CA LEU A 37 10.58 -9.54 10.74
C LEU A 37 9.78 -8.87 11.86
N HIS A 38 9.13 -7.74 11.57
CA HIS A 38 8.39 -6.95 12.55
C HIS A 38 6.96 -6.61 12.09
N PRO A 39 6.12 -7.62 11.81
CA PRO A 39 4.80 -7.40 11.21
C PRO A 39 3.88 -6.53 12.07
N VAL A 40 3.87 -6.72 13.39
CA VAL A 40 3.04 -5.93 14.31
C VAL A 40 3.48 -4.47 14.34
N LYS A 41 4.79 -4.21 14.49
CA LYS A 41 5.34 -2.85 14.44
C LYS A 41 5.03 -2.19 13.09
N ARG A 42 5.19 -2.95 12.00
CA ARG A 42 4.92 -2.44 10.65
C ARG A 42 3.46 -2.05 10.48
N ALA A 43 2.53 -2.90 10.93
CA ALA A 43 1.10 -2.62 10.92
C ALA A 43 0.77 -1.35 11.71
N LEU A 44 1.32 -1.21 12.93
CA LEU A 44 1.11 -0.01 13.76
C LEU A 44 1.64 1.26 13.08
N THR A 45 2.88 1.25 12.58
CA THR A 45 3.46 2.42 11.90
C THR A 45 2.71 2.81 10.62
N THR A 46 2.19 1.82 9.88
CA THR A 46 1.35 2.06 8.69
C THR A 46 0.01 2.65 9.11
N GLY A 47 -0.61 2.13 10.17
CA GLY A 47 -1.83 2.67 10.75
C GLY A 47 -1.66 4.12 11.22
N THR A 48 -0.55 4.45 11.88
CA THR A 48 -0.22 5.83 12.27
C THR A 48 -0.08 6.74 11.05
N TYR A 49 0.64 6.29 10.00
CA TYR A 49 0.76 7.05 8.76
C TYR A 49 -0.61 7.37 8.16
N LEU A 50 -1.50 6.37 8.09
CA LEU A 50 -2.84 6.53 7.53
C LEU A 50 -3.74 7.42 8.39
N ALA A 51 -3.67 7.28 9.71
CA ALA A 51 -4.39 8.15 10.63
C ALA A 51 -4.01 9.62 10.42
N VAL A 52 -2.71 9.92 10.28
CA VAL A 52 -2.24 11.28 9.96
C VAL A 52 -2.67 11.70 8.55
N ALA A 53 -2.59 10.80 7.56
CA ALA A 53 -2.99 11.09 6.19
C ALA A 53 -4.46 11.49 6.07
N VAL A 54 -5.35 10.87 6.86
CA VAL A 54 -6.79 11.13 6.86
C VAL A 54 -7.15 12.29 7.81
N PHE A 55 -6.71 12.23 9.07
CA PHE A 55 -7.18 13.11 10.15
C PHE A 55 -6.19 14.20 10.57
N GLY A 56 -4.94 14.16 10.13
CA GLY A 56 -3.89 15.10 10.56
C GLY A 56 -4.06 16.51 10.00
N THR A 57 -3.37 17.49 10.57
CA THR A 57 -3.26 18.82 9.97
C THR A 57 -2.42 18.79 8.68
N GLU A 58 -2.43 19.85 7.89
CA GLU A 58 -1.52 19.96 6.73
C GLU A 58 -0.04 19.86 7.16
N ALA A 59 0.31 20.50 8.27
CA ALA A 59 1.66 20.44 8.84
C ALA A 59 2.05 19.02 9.24
N ASP A 60 1.15 18.26 9.89
CA ASP A 60 1.41 16.87 10.28
C ASP A 60 1.59 15.97 9.05
N ARG A 61 0.72 16.12 8.05
CA ARG A 61 0.79 15.37 6.80
C ARG A 61 2.10 15.62 6.09
N ASP A 62 2.55 16.87 6.02
CA ASP A 62 3.82 17.24 5.40
C ASP A 62 5.02 16.71 6.17
N PHE A 63 4.99 16.80 7.49
CA PHE A 63 6.05 16.27 8.35
C PHE A 63 6.20 14.75 8.18
N VAL A 64 5.08 14.02 8.26
CA VAL A 64 5.07 12.57 8.13
C VAL A 64 5.47 12.14 6.71
N ARG A 65 4.96 12.79 5.66
CA ARG A 65 5.37 12.51 4.26
C ARG A 65 6.88 12.70 4.06
N LYS A 66 7.45 13.80 4.56
CA LYS A 66 8.91 14.05 4.47
C LYS A 66 9.70 12.99 5.22
N SER A 67 9.22 12.59 6.40
CA SER A 67 9.87 11.57 7.23
C SER A 67 9.85 10.19 6.56
N VAL A 68 8.69 9.76 6.05
CA VAL A 68 8.55 8.49 5.31
C VAL A 68 9.38 8.49 4.04
N ARG A 69 9.40 9.59 3.27
CA ARG A 69 10.24 9.71 2.06
C ARG A 69 11.73 9.48 2.35
N LYS A 70 12.24 9.99 3.47
CA LYS A 70 13.63 9.78 3.91
C LYS A 70 13.92 8.32 4.28
N ILE A 71 12.97 7.63 4.91
CA ILE A 71 13.09 6.20 5.21
C ILE A 71 13.06 5.38 3.92
N HIS A 72 12.07 5.64 3.06
CA HIS A 72 11.91 4.96 1.77
C HIS A 72 13.10 5.18 0.82
N ALA A 73 13.84 6.28 0.95
CA ALA A 73 15.05 6.52 0.15
C ALA A 73 16.15 5.48 0.41
N ARG A 74 16.13 4.81 1.58
CA ARG A 74 17.07 3.74 1.93
C ARG A 74 16.66 2.37 1.35
N ILE A 75 15.43 2.25 0.86
CA ILE A 75 14.87 1.00 0.36
C ILE A 75 14.83 1.09 -1.16
N THR A 76 15.95 0.71 -1.77
CA THR A 76 16.15 0.72 -3.22
C THR A 76 17.05 -0.44 -3.60
N SER A 77 16.84 -0.99 -4.80
CA SER A 77 17.66 -2.08 -5.33
C SER A 77 19.13 -1.64 -5.47
N SER A 78 20.06 -2.54 -5.11
CA SER A 78 21.50 -2.34 -5.33
C SER A 78 21.87 -2.20 -6.82
N PRO A 79 23.03 -1.59 -7.15
CA PRO A 79 23.59 -1.68 -8.49
C PRO A 79 23.73 -3.14 -8.93
N GLY A 80 23.30 -3.47 -10.15
CA GLY A 80 23.35 -4.84 -10.69
C GLY A 80 22.26 -5.81 -10.20
N ALA A 81 21.34 -5.38 -9.33
CA ALA A 81 20.23 -6.22 -8.89
C ALA A 81 19.32 -6.61 -10.06
N GLU A 82 18.93 -7.89 -10.11
CA GLU A 82 18.03 -8.46 -11.13
C GLU A 82 16.65 -7.77 -11.13
N VAL A 83 16.12 -7.50 -9.93
CA VAL A 83 14.87 -6.75 -9.75
C VAL A 83 15.19 -5.31 -9.36
N ARG A 84 14.77 -4.36 -10.19
CA ARG A 84 14.90 -2.92 -9.92
C ARG A 84 13.68 -2.42 -9.17
N TYR A 85 13.89 -1.78 -8.02
CA TYR A 85 12.82 -1.20 -7.24
C TYR A 85 13.30 0.02 -6.44
N SER A 86 12.34 0.86 -6.05
CA SER A 86 12.54 1.92 -5.06
C SER A 86 11.23 2.10 -4.30
N ALA A 87 11.29 2.16 -2.97
CA ALA A 87 10.11 2.45 -2.15
C ALA A 87 9.57 3.88 -2.36
N ASN A 88 10.31 4.74 -3.06
CA ASN A 88 9.86 6.06 -3.53
C ASN A 88 9.32 6.06 -4.97
N SER A 89 9.23 4.91 -5.63
CA SER A 89 8.59 4.80 -6.96
C SER A 89 7.10 5.14 -6.86
N PRO A 90 6.60 6.13 -7.63
CA PRO A 90 5.18 6.48 -7.62
C PRO A 90 4.28 5.30 -8.00
N ALA A 91 4.71 4.45 -8.94
CA ALA A 91 3.96 3.29 -9.38
C ALA A 91 3.84 2.22 -8.28
N LEU A 92 4.93 1.96 -7.56
CA LEU A 92 4.91 1.01 -6.44
C LEU A 92 4.12 1.55 -5.24
N GLN A 93 4.21 2.85 -4.97
CA GLN A 93 3.41 3.50 -3.93
C GLN A 93 1.92 3.47 -4.24
N LEU A 94 1.53 3.69 -5.51
CA LEU A 94 0.14 3.56 -5.93
C LEU A 94 -0.38 2.15 -5.73
N TRP A 95 0.40 1.13 -6.12
CA TRP A 95 0.06 -0.27 -5.87
C TRP A 95 -0.20 -0.54 -4.39
N VAL A 96 0.73 -0.14 -3.51
CA VAL A 96 0.58 -0.31 -2.06
C VAL A 96 -0.64 0.45 -1.53
N ALA A 97 -0.90 1.66 -2.02
CA ALA A 97 -2.07 2.45 -1.62
C ALA A 97 -3.38 1.76 -1.99
N VAL A 98 -3.47 1.15 -3.18
CA VAL A 98 -4.63 0.36 -3.60
C VAL A 98 -4.80 -0.88 -2.71
N CYS A 99 -3.73 -1.62 -2.42
CA CYS A 99 -3.81 -2.76 -1.50
C CYS A 99 -4.28 -2.36 -0.10
N LEU A 100 -3.83 -1.21 0.42
CA LEU A 100 -4.27 -0.69 1.70
C LEU A 100 -5.75 -0.30 1.66
N LEU A 101 -6.21 0.36 0.60
CA LEU A 101 -7.62 0.73 0.45
C LEU A 101 -8.52 -0.52 0.44
N GLU A 102 -8.20 -1.52 -0.37
CA GLU A 102 -8.94 -2.79 -0.41
C GLU A 102 -8.96 -3.47 0.96
N TYR A 103 -7.82 -3.49 1.68
CA TYR A 103 -7.78 -4.01 3.03
C TYR A 103 -8.76 -3.30 3.97
N PHE A 104 -8.82 -1.96 3.96
CA PHE A 104 -9.77 -1.21 4.81
C PHE A 104 -11.22 -1.40 4.40
N ILE A 105 -11.50 -1.52 3.11
CA ILE A 105 -12.83 -1.86 2.61
C ILE A 105 -13.23 -3.24 3.14
N ASP A 106 -12.37 -4.25 3.00
CA ASP A 106 -12.61 -5.60 3.52
C ASP A 106 -12.87 -5.58 5.03
N GLN A 107 -12.08 -4.82 5.81
CA GLN A 107 -12.30 -4.70 7.26
C GLN A 107 -13.63 -4.03 7.59
N HIS A 108 -13.98 -2.96 6.87
CA HIS A 108 -15.26 -2.28 7.06
C HIS A 108 -16.43 -3.20 6.71
N GLU A 109 -16.38 -3.86 5.56
CA GLU A 109 -17.45 -4.76 5.10
C GLU A 109 -17.62 -5.96 6.03
N PHE A 110 -16.52 -6.49 6.57
CA PHE A 110 -16.56 -7.56 7.55
C PHE A 110 -17.27 -7.14 8.85
N LEU A 111 -17.07 -5.91 9.31
CA LEU A 111 -17.62 -5.43 10.59
C LEU A 111 -19.01 -4.80 10.47
N TYR A 112 -19.29 -4.10 9.38
CA TYR A 112 -20.45 -3.22 9.23
C TYR A 112 -21.35 -3.57 8.03
N GLY A 113 -20.98 -4.60 7.26
CA GLY A 113 -21.69 -4.98 6.04
C GLY A 113 -21.21 -4.24 4.80
N LEU A 114 -21.67 -4.71 3.64
CA LEU A 114 -21.20 -4.26 2.32
C LEU A 114 -21.39 -2.75 2.12
N LEU A 115 -20.40 -2.10 1.51
CA LEU A 115 -20.53 -0.71 1.09
C LEU A 115 -21.50 -0.60 -0.09
N THR A 116 -22.29 0.47 -0.14
CA THR A 116 -23.13 0.80 -1.29
C THR A 116 -22.27 1.27 -2.47
N GLU A 117 -22.82 1.20 -3.69
CA GLU A 117 -22.14 1.74 -4.89
C GLU A 117 -21.73 3.21 -4.71
N GLU A 118 -22.57 4.00 -4.04
CA GLU A 118 -22.30 5.42 -3.77
C GLU A 118 -21.13 5.60 -2.80
N GLN A 119 -21.04 4.77 -1.76
CA GLN A 119 -19.93 4.80 -0.82
C GLN A 119 -18.62 4.38 -1.50
N TYR A 120 -18.66 3.36 -2.35
CA TYR A 120 -17.51 2.95 -3.16
C TYR A 120 -17.03 4.06 -4.09
N ALA A 121 -17.93 4.74 -4.79
CA ALA A 121 -17.60 5.79 -5.74
C ALA A 121 -16.87 7.00 -5.10
N ARG A 122 -17.04 7.20 -3.79
CA ARG A 122 -16.35 8.25 -3.02
C ARG A 122 -14.92 7.88 -2.62
N ALA A 123 -14.51 6.61 -2.78
CA ALA A 123 -13.14 6.22 -2.50
C ALA A 123 -12.18 6.86 -3.52
N PRO A 124 -11.03 7.42 -3.09
CA PRO A 124 -10.16 8.24 -3.94
C PRO A 124 -9.51 7.52 -5.13
N PHE A 125 -9.76 6.22 -5.32
CA PHE A 125 -9.26 5.40 -6.44
C PHE A 125 -10.35 4.53 -7.12
N ALA A 126 -11.64 4.87 -6.93
CA ALA A 126 -12.82 4.03 -7.24
C ALA A 126 -13.11 3.74 -8.74
N THR A 127 -12.15 3.86 -9.65
CA THR A 127 -12.38 3.62 -11.09
C THR A 127 -12.27 2.16 -11.51
N ALA A 128 -11.98 1.24 -10.59
CA ALA A 128 -11.79 -0.17 -10.92
C ALA A 128 -12.44 -1.10 -9.89
N ARG A 129 -13.77 -1.06 -9.79
CA ARG A 129 -14.50 -2.15 -9.14
C ARG A 129 -14.50 -3.37 -10.07
N PRO A 130 -13.95 -4.53 -9.68
CA PRO A 130 -14.27 -5.77 -10.37
C PRO A 130 -15.74 -6.09 -10.10
N SER A 131 -16.49 -6.43 -11.14
CA SER A 131 -17.88 -6.85 -10.98
C SER A 131 -17.94 -8.13 -10.16
N ARG A 132 -18.33 -8.03 -8.89
CA ARG A 132 -18.70 -9.17 -8.03
C ARG A 132 -20.01 -9.74 -8.59
N ARG A 133 -19.96 -10.81 -9.39
CA ARG A 133 -21.15 -11.62 -9.67
C ARG A 133 -21.49 -12.43 -8.42
N ARG A 134 -22.79 -12.45 -8.09
CA ARG A 134 -23.37 -13.26 -7.00
C ARG A 134 -23.10 -14.74 -7.20
#